data_AF-A0A949KBE3-F1
#
_entry.id   AF-A0A949KBE3-F1
#
_cell.length_a   1.000
_cell.length_b   1.000
_cell.length_c   1.000
_cell.angle_alpha   90.00
_cell.angle_beta   90.00
_cell.angle_gamma   90.00
#
_symmetry.space_group_name_H-M   'P 1'
#
loop_
_entity.id
_entity.type
_entity.pdbx_description
1 polymer ?
#
loop_
_entity_poly.entity_id
_entity_poly.type
_entity_poly.pdbx_seq_one_letter_code
_entity_poly.pdbx_strand_id
1 'polypeptide(L)'
;MTTNRTISRKLAHGLAATAFLAISGYSLPLGAQGVAEQEAVNRIVGSEVNEEQVRSQAGDDRVIVAIENLSENIDTIRKLTTLDRVDIVYMPDSSQIEGGPPAKIADKLTEHSETVDSLRRELEGNALLYHAINSKNVLIQDVLAVEFDGDKNLVIFAAAKPAQ
;
A
#
# COMPACT_ATOMS: atom_id res chain seq x y z
N MET A 1 -61.37 -74.70 18.03
CA MET A 1 -62.31 -74.12 19.01
C MET A 1 -62.21 -72.60 18.89
N THR A 2 -63.24 -72.01 18.28
CA THR A 2 -63.72 -70.60 18.27
C THR A 2 -62.79 -69.37 18.33
N THR A 3 -63.06 -68.49 17.36
CA THR A 3 -62.65 -67.10 17.00
C THR A 3 -62.73 -66.02 18.10
N ASN A 4 -62.27 -64.80 17.74
CA ASN A 4 -62.67 -63.43 18.17
C ASN A 4 -61.73 -62.76 19.21
N ARG A 5 -61.45 -61.44 19.24
CA ARG A 5 -62.04 -60.24 18.60
C ARG A 5 -61.08 -59.04 18.77
N THR A 6 -61.34 -58.02 17.95
CA THR A 6 -60.72 -56.71 17.66
C THR A 6 -60.71 -55.61 18.76
N ILE A 7 -60.07 -54.46 18.42
CA ILE A 7 -60.29 -53.03 18.82
C ILE A 7 -59.14 -52.45 19.70
N SER A 8 -58.17 -51.68 19.17
CA SER A 8 -58.16 -50.27 18.72
C SER A 8 -58.27 -49.22 19.85
N ARG A 9 -57.28 -48.32 19.94
CA ARG A 9 -57.44 -46.85 20.02
C ARG A 9 -56.08 -46.13 19.98
N LYS A 10 -55.98 -45.18 19.05
CA LYS A 10 -54.96 -44.12 18.95
C LYS A 10 -55.21 -43.02 20.01
N LEU A 11 -54.29 -42.05 20.04
CA LEU A 11 -54.26 -40.74 20.73
C LEU A 11 -53.50 -40.75 22.06
N ALA A 12 -52.69 -39.75 22.42
CA ALA A 12 -52.11 -38.61 21.73
C ALA A 12 -51.01 -38.02 22.64
N HIS A 13 -50.10 -37.30 22.01
CA HIS A 13 -49.00 -36.46 22.50
C HIS A 13 -49.12 -35.83 23.91
N GLY A 14 -47.99 -35.74 24.60
CA GLY A 14 -47.79 -34.86 25.75
C GLY A 14 -46.32 -34.75 26.15
N LEU A 15 -45.71 -33.60 25.84
CA LEU A 15 -44.39 -33.12 26.25
C LEU A 15 -44.13 -33.28 27.76
N ALA A 16 -42.89 -33.60 28.13
CA ALA A 16 -42.29 -33.06 29.36
C ALA A 16 -40.76 -32.96 29.23
N ALA A 17 -40.26 -31.77 29.56
CA ALA A 17 -38.92 -31.28 29.37
C ALA A 17 -37.87 -31.95 30.27
N THR A 18 -36.61 -31.89 29.85
CA THR A 18 -35.48 -31.96 30.79
C THR A 18 -34.39 -31.00 30.33
N ALA A 19 -34.14 -30.01 31.19
CA ALA A 19 -33.11 -29.00 31.05
C ALA A 19 -31.71 -29.63 31.14
N PHE A 20 -30.74 -29.11 30.37
CA PHE A 20 -29.33 -29.33 30.65
C PHE A 20 -28.62 -27.98 30.79
N LEU A 21 -28.07 -27.76 31.97
CA LEU A 21 -27.36 -26.57 32.43
C LEU A 21 -25.90 -26.56 31.93
N ALA A 22 -25.50 -25.36 31.49
CA ALA A 22 -24.20 -24.69 31.64
C ALA A 22 -22.89 -25.49 31.62
N ILE A 23 -22.04 -25.19 30.63
CA ILE A 23 -20.58 -25.18 30.77
C ILE A 23 -20.06 -23.83 30.26
N SER A 24 -19.46 -23.08 31.17
CA SER A 24 -18.66 -21.87 30.94
C SER A 24 -17.19 -22.24 30.70
N GLY A 25 -16.49 -21.43 29.88
CA GLY A 25 -15.05 -21.55 29.57
C GLY A 25 -14.84 -22.20 28.20
N TYR A 26 -14.35 -21.51 27.17
CA TYR A 26 -13.13 -20.72 27.13
C TYR A 26 -13.32 -19.40 26.38
N SER A 27 -13.08 -18.28 27.06
CA SER A 27 -12.72 -17.03 26.39
C SER A 27 -11.31 -17.23 25.83
N LEU A 28 -11.20 -17.63 24.56
CA LEU A 28 -9.93 -17.47 23.86
C LEU A 28 -9.63 -15.96 23.82
N PRO A 29 -8.48 -15.50 24.32
CA PRO A 29 -8.03 -14.18 23.93
C PRO A 29 -7.82 -14.25 22.42
N LEU A 30 -8.69 -13.57 21.66
CA LEU A 30 -8.39 -13.12 20.31
C LEU A 30 -7.17 -12.21 20.46
N GLY A 31 -6.00 -12.82 20.51
CA GLY A 31 -4.72 -12.16 20.52
C GLY A 31 -4.64 -11.35 19.25
N ALA A 32 -4.81 -10.05 19.40
CA ALA A 32 -4.28 -8.98 18.57
C ALA A 32 -3.44 -9.48 17.38
N GLN A 33 -4.10 -9.87 16.28
CA GLN A 33 -3.47 -10.04 14.97
C GLN A 33 -3.38 -8.71 14.21
N GLY A 34 -3.40 -7.57 14.90
CA GLY A 34 -3.44 -6.25 14.27
C GLY A 34 -2.10 -5.51 14.19
N VAL A 35 -1.06 -5.99 14.88
CA VAL A 35 0.22 -5.23 15.01
C VAL A 35 1.33 -5.79 14.10
N ALA A 36 1.29 -7.08 13.75
CA ALA A 36 2.22 -7.65 12.77
C ALA A 36 1.87 -7.25 11.31
N GLU A 37 0.63 -6.82 11.07
CA GLU A 37 0.15 -6.46 9.74
C GLU A 37 0.67 -5.07 9.30
N GLN A 38 0.80 -4.10 10.22
CA GLN A 38 1.37 -2.78 9.88
C GLN A 38 2.89 -2.84 9.59
N GLU A 39 3.67 -3.66 10.30
CA GLU A 39 5.08 -3.86 9.95
C GLU A 39 5.26 -4.61 8.63
N ALA A 40 4.37 -5.57 8.32
CA ALA A 40 4.38 -6.24 7.02
C ALA A 40 3.95 -5.31 5.88
N VAL A 41 2.97 -4.42 6.11
CA VAL A 41 2.58 -3.38 5.15
C VAL A 41 3.71 -2.37 4.92
N ASN A 42 4.55 -2.10 5.91
CA ASN A 42 5.74 -1.25 5.75
C ASN A 42 6.94 -1.99 5.11
N ARG A 43 6.90 -3.33 4.96
CA ARG A 43 7.97 -4.14 4.35
C ARG A 43 7.43 -4.95 3.17
N ILE A 44 7.33 -4.32 2.01
CA ILE A 44 6.65 -4.91 0.85
C ILE A 44 7.55 -5.91 0.09
N VAL A 45 8.88 -5.76 0.10
CA VAL A 45 9.84 -6.71 -0.53
C VAL A 45 11.22 -6.67 0.16
N GLY A 46 11.30 -6.97 1.46
CA GLY A 46 12.57 -6.91 2.22
C GLY A 46 13.17 -5.50 2.38
N SER A 47 12.56 -4.49 1.77
CA SER A 47 12.85 -3.07 1.90
C SER A 47 11.77 -2.39 2.75
N GLU A 48 12.18 -1.49 3.63
CA GLU A 48 11.28 -0.65 4.42
C GLU A 48 10.75 0.51 3.57
N VAL A 49 9.45 0.77 3.57
CA VAL A 49 8.84 1.88 2.81
C VAL A 49 8.27 2.93 3.75
N ASN A 50 8.89 4.10 3.75
CA ASN A 50 8.50 5.24 4.58
C ASN A 50 7.88 6.37 3.74
N GLU A 51 7.01 7.14 4.37
CA GLU A 51 6.37 8.32 3.77
C GLU A 51 6.85 9.58 4.51
N GLU A 52 7.28 10.59 3.77
CA GLU A 52 7.62 11.91 4.28
C GLU A 52 6.85 12.98 3.49
N GLN A 53 6.38 14.03 4.16
CA GLN A 53 5.82 15.20 3.49
C GLN A 53 6.77 16.37 3.68
N VAL A 54 7.22 16.97 2.57
CA VAL A 54 8.10 18.13 2.62
C VAL A 54 7.37 19.32 2.00
N ARG A 55 7.20 20.37 2.79
CA ARG A 55 6.65 21.67 2.37
C ARG A 55 7.73 22.74 2.61
N SER A 56 8.78 22.76 1.79
CA SER A 56 9.88 23.72 1.95
C SER A 56 10.63 23.96 0.64
N GLN A 57 11.21 25.16 0.50
CA GLN A 57 12.06 25.52 -0.64
C GLN A 57 13.28 24.58 -0.78
N ALA A 58 13.80 24.05 0.32
CA ALA A 58 14.87 23.05 0.28
C ALA A 58 14.42 21.73 -0.37
N GLY A 59 13.13 21.39 -0.25
CA GLY A 59 12.51 20.27 -0.97
C GLY A 59 12.40 20.55 -2.47
N ASP A 60 12.05 21.77 -2.86
CA ASP A 60 11.97 22.19 -4.26
C ASP A 60 13.33 22.12 -4.96
N ASP A 61 14.38 22.64 -4.30
CA ASP A 61 15.74 22.59 -4.84
C ASP A 61 16.24 21.14 -4.97
N ARG A 62 15.89 20.26 -4.02
CA ARG A 62 16.25 18.84 -4.05
C ARG A 62 15.56 18.09 -5.19
N VAL A 63 14.26 18.29 -5.41
CA VAL A 63 13.57 17.63 -6.53
C VAL A 63 14.10 18.12 -7.87
N ILE A 64 14.48 19.40 -8.00
CA ILE A 64 15.07 19.93 -9.24
C ILE A 64 16.37 19.19 -9.55
N VAL A 65 17.26 19.05 -8.56
CA VAL A 65 18.50 18.28 -8.70
C VAL A 65 18.21 16.82 -9.03
N ALA A 66 17.20 16.21 -8.41
CA ALA A 66 16.80 14.85 -8.71
C ALA A 66 16.30 14.70 -10.16
N ILE A 67 15.53 15.66 -10.69
CA ILE A 67 15.07 15.69 -12.09
C ILE A 67 16.27 15.76 -13.04
N GLU A 68 17.21 16.66 -12.78
CA GLU A 68 18.40 16.87 -13.63
C GLU A 68 19.28 15.61 -13.71
N ASN A 69 19.32 14.82 -12.63
CA ASN A 69 20.13 13.60 -12.55
C ASN A 69 19.38 12.31 -12.97
N LEU A 70 18.12 12.40 -13.44
CA LEU A 70 17.33 11.19 -13.75
C LEU A 70 17.99 10.28 -14.79
N SER A 71 18.65 10.85 -15.80
CA SER A 71 19.29 10.08 -16.86
C SER A 71 20.39 9.16 -16.32
N GLU A 72 21.04 9.53 -15.23
CA GLU A 72 22.07 8.72 -14.57
C GLU A 72 21.47 7.57 -13.76
N ASN A 73 20.24 7.75 -13.28
CA ASN A 73 19.58 6.83 -12.36
C ASN A 73 18.69 5.77 -13.04
N ILE A 74 18.17 6.04 -14.24
CA ILE A 74 17.25 5.15 -14.99
C ILE A 74 17.80 3.72 -15.09
N ASP A 75 19.08 3.59 -15.44
CA ASP A 75 19.69 2.29 -15.69
C ASP A 75 19.81 1.44 -14.42
N THR A 76 20.02 2.10 -13.28
CA THR A 76 20.06 1.49 -11.95
C THR A 76 18.67 1.05 -11.53
N ILE A 77 17.66 1.91 -11.69
CA ILE A 77 16.25 1.63 -11.36
C ILE A 77 15.76 0.37 -12.06
N ARG A 78 16.02 0.27 -13.37
CA ARG A 78 15.65 -0.90 -14.18
C ARG A 78 16.22 -2.22 -13.64
N LYS A 79 17.44 -2.17 -13.10
CA LYS A 79 18.20 -3.34 -12.64
C LYS A 79 18.08 -3.56 -11.13
N LEU A 80 17.34 -2.72 -10.42
CA LEU A 80 17.28 -2.71 -8.98
C LEU A 80 16.50 -3.93 -8.47
N THR A 81 17.17 -4.79 -7.71
CA THR A 81 16.56 -6.01 -7.16
C THR A 81 16.40 -5.97 -5.64
N THR A 82 17.02 -5.00 -4.97
CA THR A 82 17.02 -4.88 -3.51
C THR A 82 17.24 -3.43 -3.10
N LEU A 83 16.56 -3.03 -2.02
CA LEU A 83 16.80 -1.79 -1.29
C LEU A 83 16.71 -2.11 0.20
N ASP A 84 17.34 -1.28 1.02
CA ASP A 84 17.12 -1.30 2.46
C ASP A 84 15.89 -0.42 2.79
N ARG A 85 15.76 0.74 2.11
CA ARG A 85 14.68 1.70 2.34
C ARG A 85 14.18 2.40 1.07
N VAL A 86 12.89 2.68 1.00
CA VAL A 86 12.24 3.56 0.02
C VAL A 86 11.50 4.66 0.77
N ASP A 87 11.92 5.91 0.58
CA ASP A 87 11.26 7.08 1.16
C ASP A 87 10.44 7.78 0.07
N ILE A 88 9.14 7.98 0.29
CA ILE A 88 8.28 8.71 -0.63
C ILE A 88 8.04 10.11 -0.08
N VAL A 89 8.60 11.11 -0.77
CA VAL A 89 8.47 12.52 -0.44
C VAL A 89 7.32 13.13 -1.26
N TYR A 90 6.26 13.51 -0.56
CA TYR A 90 5.13 14.20 -1.17
C TYR A 90 5.40 15.69 -1.30
N MET A 91 5.12 16.22 -2.49
CA MET A 91 5.18 17.62 -2.87
C MET A 91 3.76 18.14 -3.07
N PRO A 92 3.02 18.47 -1.99
CA PRO A 92 1.59 18.81 -2.09
C PRO A 92 1.32 20.00 -3.00
N ASP A 93 2.23 20.98 -3.02
CA ASP A 93 2.18 22.17 -3.86
C ASP A 93 2.41 21.83 -5.35
N SER A 94 2.69 20.56 -5.67
CA SER A 94 2.83 20.05 -7.03
C SER A 94 1.67 19.19 -7.52
N SER A 95 0.65 18.98 -6.68
CA SER A 95 -0.53 18.23 -7.06
C SER A 95 -1.35 18.97 -8.12
N GLN A 96 -2.07 18.24 -8.98
CA GLN A 96 -2.98 18.87 -9.95
C GLN A 96 -4.09 19.67 -9.28
N ILE A 97 -4.48 19.30 -8.06
CA ILE A 97 -5.52 19.98 -7.26
C ILE A 97 -5.05 21.38 -6.84
N GLU A 98 -3.76 21.52 -6.51
CA GLU A 98 -3.14 22.80 -6.13
C GLU A 98 -2.66 23.61 -7.34
N GLY A 99 -2.98 23.19 -8.57
CA GLY A 99 -2.59 23.88 -9.80
C GLY A 99 -1.32 23.35 -10.48
N GLY A 100 -0.78 22.24 -10.00
CA GLY A 100 0.41 21.58 -10.55
C GLY A 100 1.72 22.06 -9.93
N PRO A 101 2.86 21.49 -10.33
CA PRO A 101 4.18 21.82 -9.79
C PRO A 101 4.50 23.32 -9.86
N PRO A 102 5.20 23.88 -8.85
CA PRO A 102 5.75 25.22 -8.91
C PRO A 102 6.51 25.45 -10.23
N ALA A 103 6.43 26.66 -10.78
CA ALA A 103 6.93 26.96 -12.13
C ALA A 103 8.36 26.44 -12.40
N LYS A 104 9.27 26.59 -11.44
CA LYS A 104 10.65 26.09 -11.55
C LYS A 104 10.74 24.57 -11.74
N ILE A 105 9.90 23.82 -11.03
CA ILE A 105 9.82 22.35 -11.14
C ILE A 105 9.13 21.98 -12.45
N ALA A 106 8.04 22.67 -12.81
CA ALA A 106 7.32 22.45 -14.07
C ALA A 106 8.22 22.66 -15.30
N ASP A 107 9.05 23.71 -15.29
CA ASP A 107 10.02 24.00 -16.35
C ASP A 107 11.03 22.85 -16.48
N LYS A 108 11.54 22.34 -15.35
CA LYS A 108 12.50 21.22 -15.34
C LYS A 108 11.87 19.90 -15.78
N LEU A 109 10.64 19.61 -15.34
CA LEU A 109 9.89 18.43 -15.81
C LEU A 109 9.63 18.50 -17.32
N THR A 110 9.41 19.70 -17.86
CA THR A 110 9.23 19.90 -19.31
C THR A 110 10.55 19.68 -20.06
N GLU A 111 11.63 20.29 -19.57
CA GLU A 111 13.00 20.14 -20.11
C GLU A 111 13.44 18.68 -20.17
N HIS A 112 13.09 17.88 -19.14
CA HIS A 112 13.48 16.47 -19.01
C HIS A 112 12.34 15.48 -19.29
N SER A 113 11.28 15.90 -19.99
CA SER A 113 10.04 15.12 -20.15
C SER A 113 10.23 13.68 -20.64
N GLU A 114 11.06 13.46 -21.67
CA GLU A 114 11.35 12.10 -22.18
C GLU A 114 12.05 11.20 -21.13
N THR A 115 12.88 11.81 -20.29
CA THR A 115 13.59 11.13 -19.20
C THR A 115 12.63 10.79 -18.06
N VAL A 116 11.73 11.71 -17.70
CA VAL A 116 10.66 11.48 -16.72
C VAL A 116 9.72 10.36 -17.18
N ASP A 117 9.35 10.35 -18.47
CA ASP A 117 8.53 9.28 -19.02
C ASP A 117 9.25 7.92 -19.02
N SER A 118 10.56 7.93 -19.26
CA SER A 118 11.38 6.72 -19.16
C SER A 118 11.45 6.22 -17.71
N LEU A 119 11.68 7.11 -16.75
CA LEU A 119 11.63 6.79 -15.32
C LEU A 119 10.32 6.08 -14.97
N ARG A 120 9.17 6.65 -15.34
CA ARG A 120 7.86 6.09 -15.02
C ARG A 120 7.68 4.68 -15.58
N ARG A 121 8.12 4.43 -16.82
CA ARG A 121 8.11 3.09 -17.42
C ARG A 121 8.99 2.11 -16.66
N GLU A 122 10.19 2.53 -16.24
CA GLU A 122 11.09 1.66 -15.47
C GLU A 122 10.55 1.38 -14.06
N LEU A 123 9.88 2.35 -13.43
CA LEU A 123 9.21 2.15 -12.15
C LEU A 123 8.04 1.15 -12.26
N GLU A 124 7.26 1.21 -13.34
CA GLU A 124 6.21 0.22 -13.64
C GLU A 124 6.78 -1.17 -13.92
N GLY A 125 7.91 -1.24 -14.63
CA GLY A 125 8.58 -2.49 -14.97
C GLY A 125 9.31 -3.15 -13.80
N ASN A 126 9.68 -2.36 -12.77
CA ASN A 126 10.37 -2.88 -11.60
C ASN A 126 9.36 -3.29 -10.51
N ALA A 127 9.19 -4.60 -10.28
CA ALA A 127 8.23 -5.11 -9.31
C ALA A 127 8.45 -4.58 -7.87
N LEU A 128 9.70 -4.42 -7.43
CA LEU A 128 10.02 -3.91 -6.09
C LEU A 128 9.51 -2.47 -5.94
N LEU A 129 9.81 -1.61 -6.92
CA LEU A 129 9.44 -0.20 -6.88
C LEU A 129 7.96 0.02 -7.17
N TYR A 130 7.38 -0.69 -8.14
CA TYR A 130 5.95 -0.67 -8.40
C TYR A 130 5.15 -0.99 -7.14
N HIS A 131 5.53 -2.04 -6.41
CA HIS A 131 4.84 -2.38 -5.18
C HIS A 131 5.09 -1.37 -4.05
N ALA A 132 6.29 -0.81 -3.92
CA ALA A 132 6.57 0.23 -2.93
C ALA A 132 5.70 1.47 -3.16
N ILE A 133 5.63 1.96 -4.40
CA ILE A 133 4.82 3.14 -4.80
C ILE A 133 3.34 2.86 -4.58
N ASN A 134 2.84 1.73 -5.08
CA ASN A 134 1.43 1.36 -4.97
C ASN A 134 1.01 1.11 -3.51
N SER A 135 1.90 0.62 -2.65
CA SER A 135 1.59 0.40 -1.22
C SER A 135 1.22 1.69 -0.47
N LYS A 136 1.78 2.83 -0.89
CA LYS A 136 1.45 4.15 -0.34
C LYS A 136 0.35 4.85 -1.14
N ASN A 137 -0.27 4.12 -2.06
CA ASN A 137 -1.27 4.58 -3.01
C ASN A 137 -0.74 5.67 -3.95
N VAL A 138 0.55 5.81 -4.19
CA VAL A 138 1.03 6.83 -5.15
C VAL A 138 0.79 6.35 -6.57
N LEU A 139 0.34 7.25 -7.45
CA LEU A 139 0.22 6.93 -8.88
C LEU A 139 1.57 7.15 -9.54
N ILE A 140 1.99 6.23 -10.42
CA ILE A 140 3.26 6.36 -11.16
C ILE A 140 3.33 7.69 -11.94
N GLN A 141 2.20 8.11 -12.51
CA GLN A 141 2.09 9.38 -13.22
C GLN A 141 2.34 10.62 -12.34
N ASP A 142 2.16 10.49 -11.03
CA ASP A 142 2.42 11.57 -10.07
C ASP A 142 3.88 11.58 -9.59
N VAL A 143 4.69 10.58 -9.96
CA VAL A 143 6.12 10.58 -9.68
C VAL A 143 6.81 11.64 -10.56
N LEU A 144 7.60 12.49 -9.92
CA LEU A 144 8.31 13.63 -10.51
C LEU A 144 9.77 13.28 -10.76
N ALA A 145 10.43 12.67 -9.76
CA ALA A 145 11.83 12.26 -9.84
C ALA A 145 12.16 11.21 -8.78
N VAL A 146 13.38 10.66 -8.88
CA VAL A 146 13.96 9.81 -7.84
C VAL A 146 15.42 10.19 -7.60
N GLU A 147 15.88 9.91 -6.39
CA GLU A 147 17.25 10.15 -5.93
C GLU A 147 17.71 8.97 -5.09
N PHE A 148 18.97 8.54 -5.26
CA PHE A 148 19.59 7.57 -4.37
C PHE A 148 20.24 8.28 -3.18
N ASP A 149 19.77 7.99 -1.97
CA ASP A 149 20.36 8.47 -0.71
C ASP A 149 21.34 7.42 -0.17
N GLY A 150 22.47 7.29 -0.85
CA GLY A 150 23.43 6.20 -0.68
C GLY A 150 23.10 4.95 -1.50
N ASP A 151 23.82 3.85 -1.26
CA ASP A 151 23.82 2.68 -2.16
C ASP A 151 22.52 1.87 -2.15
N LYS A 152 21.70 2.00 -1.11
CA LYS A 152 20.54 1.14 -0.86
C LYS A 152 19.28 1.85 -0.37
N ASN A 153 19.27 3.18 -0.40
CA ASN A 153 18.08 3.95 -0.09
C ASN A 153 17.65 4.74 -1.32
N LEU A 154 16.36 4.70 -1.61
CA LEU A 154 15.77 5.43 -2.73
C LEU A 154 14.76 6.42 -2.19
N VAL A 155 14.85 7.68 -2.64
CA VAL A 155 13.87 8.72 -2.39
C VAL A 155 13.06 8.92 -3.67
N ILE A 156 11.73 8.91 -3.55
CA ILE A 156 10.78 9.12 -4.64
C ILE A 156 10.03 10.42 -4.38
N PHE A 157 10.13 11.38 -5.29
CA PHE A 157 9.39 12.64 -5.22
C PHE A 157 8.08 12.50 -5.99
N ALA A 158 6.94 12.78 -5.33
CA ALA A 158 5.62 12.64 -5.91
C ALA A 158 4.75 13.89 -5.70
N ALA A 159 3.99 14.29 -6.73
CA ALA A 159 3.13 15.47 -6.72
C ALA A 159 1.91 15.34 -5.80
N ALA A 160 1.36 14.14 -5.62
CA ALA A 160 0.17 13.97 -4.81
C ALA A 160 0.03 12.54 -4.30
N LYS A 161 -0.73 12.40 -3.21
CA LYS A 161 -1.45 11.17 -2.90
C LYS A 161 -2.80 11.26 -3.63
N PRO A 162 -3.24 10.24 -4.38
CA PRO A 162 -4.55 10.27 -5.00
C PRO A 162 -5.62 10.49 -3.93
N ALA A 163 -6.64 11.27 -4.32
CA ALA A 163 -7.79 11.52 -3.47
C ALA A 163 -8.44 10.17 -3.11
N GLN A 164 -8.56 9.89 -1.82
CA GLN A 164 -9.39 8.80 -1.32
C GLN A 164 -10.86 9.17 -1.41
#